data_AF-A0A525KCM5-F1
#
_entry.id   AF-A0A525KCM5-F1
#
_cell.length_a   1.000
_cell.length_b   1.000
_cell.length_c   1.000
_cell.angle_alpha   90.00
_cell.angle_beta   90.00
_cell.angle_gamma   90.00
#
_symmetry.space_group_name_H-M   'P 1'
#
loop_
_entity.id
_entity.type
_entity.pdbx_description
1 polymer ?
#
loop_
_entity_poly.entity_id
_entity_poly.type
_entity_poly.pdbx_seq_one_letter_code
_entity_poly.pdbx_strand_id
1 'polypeptide(L)'
;MPRLGAVFCVSMALWVQPTKAAYYGYSEWAALPEVSRAIFMSGAFDSLVSFATDADGAAAAKHYAKCVHGAHMTNGQLATNILNYARDKPALHTQLATAAMLDYLIAACGLPPQQPKPK
;
A
#
# COMPACT_ATOMS: atom_id res chain seq x y z
N MET A 1 -19.63 -41.15 -38.61
CA MET A 1 -19.52 -41.95 -37.37
C MET A 1 -18.11 -41.72 -36.80
N PRO A 2 -17.94 -41.63 -35.46
CA PRO A 2 -17.56 -40.45 -34.66
C PRO A 2 -16.05 -40.13 -34.66
N ARG A 3 -15.59 -38.86 -34.68
CA ARG A 3 -15.48 -37.83 -33.61
C ARG A 3 -14.72 -38.29 -32.35
N LEU A 4 -13.41 -38.02 -32.30
CA LEU A 4 -12.61 -37.92 -31.07
C LEU A 4 -11.48 -36.91 -31.28
N GLY A 5 -11.25 -36.05 -30.28
CA GLY A 5 -10.03 -35.25 -30.19
C GLY A 5 -10.18 -33.78 -29.83
N ALA A 6 -11.25 -33.36 -29.14
CA ALA A 6 -11.39 -32.00 -28.61
C ALA A 6 -11.49 -32.05 -27.07
N VAL A 7 -10.45 -32.51 -26.38
CA VAL A 7 -10.39 -32.47 -24.91
C VAL A 7 -8.95 -32.22 -24.48
N PHE A 8 -8.43 -31.00 -24.67
CA PHE A 8 -7.16 -30.61 -24.02
C PHE A 8 -7.02 -29.11 -23.68
N CYS A 9 -8.09 -28.31 -23.74
CA CYS A 9 -8.02 -26.86 -23.46
C CYS A 9 -8.90 -26.37 -22.30
N VAL A 10 -9.31 -27.23 -21.36
CA VAL A 10 -10.29 -26.83 -20.30
C VAL A 10 -9.64 -26.64 -18.92
N SER A 11 -8.33 -26.79 -18.76
CA SER A 11 -7.68 -26.76 -17.44
C SER A 11 -7.06 -25.42 -17.02
N MET A 12 -7.22 -24.33 -17.80
CA MET A 12 -6.61 -23.01 -17.51
C MET A 12 -7.62 -21.93 -17.07
N ALA A 13 -8.84 -22.30 -16.65
CA ALA A 13 -9.91 -21.35 -16.32
C ALA A 13 -10.23 -21.22 -14.81
N LEU A 14 -9.31 -21.59 -13.93
CA LEU A 14 -9.38 -21.34 -12.49
C LEU A 14 -7.98 -20.80 -12.18
N TRP A 15 -7.72 -19.49 -12.12
CA TRP A 15 -7.89 -18.64 -10.94
C TRP A 15 -7.93 -17.16 -11.35
N VAL A 16 -8.98 -16.69 -12.02
CA VAL A 16 -9.21 -15.24 -12.10
C VAL A 16 -9.86 -14.82 -10.79
N GLN A 17 -9.04 -14.59 -9.77
CA GLN A 17 -9.49 -13.89 -8.57
C GLN A 17 -9.95 -12.49 -9.03
N PRO A 18 -11.15 -12.04 -8.62
CA PRO A 18 -11.54 -10.66 -8.90
C PRO A 18 -10.49 -9.74 -8.26
N THR A 19 -9.71 -9.04 -9.09
CA THR A 19 -8.87 -7.93 -8.63
C THR A 19 -9.80 -6.77 -8.28
N LYS A 20 -10.44 -6.84 -7.11
CA LYS A 20 -10.91 -5.61 -6.48
C LYS A 20 -9.67 -4.78 -6.18
N ALA A 21 -9.70 -3.49 -6.46
CA ALA A 21 -8.81 -2.55 -5.79
C ALA A 21 -9.07 -2.74 -4.29
N ALA A 22 -8.23 -3.56 -3.66
CA ALA A 22 -8.50 -4.08 -2.32
C ALA A 22 -8.17 -2.97 -1.33
N TYR A 23 -9.13 -2.08 -1.09
CA TYR A 23 -9.00 -1.13 0.01
C TYR A 23 -9.23 -1.90 1.31
N TYR A 24 -8.13 -2.21 1.99
CA TYR A 24 -8.20 -2.87 3.29
C TYR A 24 -8.42 -1.85 4.40
N GLY A 25 -9.35 -2.16 5.30
CA GLY A 25 -9.30 -1.60 6.64
C GLY A 25 -8.01 -2.04 7.34
N TYR A 26 -7.51 -1.27 8.30
CA TYR A 26 -6.27 -1.59 9.02
C TYR A 26 -6.32 -2.99 9.63
N SER A 27 -7.42 -3.34 10.31
CA SER A 27 -7.56 -4.62 10.98
C SER A 27 -7.57 -5.80 10.00
N GLU A 28 -8.18 -5.60 8.83
CA GLU A 28 -8.21 -6.60 7.76
C GLU A 28 -6.82 -6.79 7.15
N TRP A 29 -6.13 -5.70 6.82
CA TRP A 29 -4.75 -5.73 6.34
C TRP A 29 -3.81 -6.37 7.38
N ALA A 30 -3.92 -6.00 8.65
CA ALA A 30 -3.07 -6.52 9.72
C ALA A 30 -3.21 -8.04 9.89
N ALA A 31 -4.40 -8.59 9.62
CA ALA A 31 -4.68 -10.03 9.68
C ALA A 31 -4.13 -10.82 8.47
N LEU A 32 -3.69 -10.15 7.39
CA LEU A 32 -3.11 -10.82 6.22
C LEU A 32 -1.77 -11.50 6.56
N PRO A 33 -1.36 -12.53 5.80
CA PRO A 33 0.01 -13.05 5.85
C PRO A 33 1.05 -11.95 5.62
N GLU A 34 2.23 -12.09 6.23
CA GLU A 34 3.28 -11.06 6.19
C GLU A 34 3.62 -10.60 4.76
N VAL A 35 3.82 -11.55 3.85
CA VAL A 35 4.13 -11.25 2.45
C VAL A 35 3.00 -10.45 1.79
N SER A 36 1.74 -10.81 2.05
CA SER A 36 0.57 -10.09 1.53
C SER A 36 0.48 -8.67 2.08
N ARG A 37 0.81 -8.47 3.37
CA ARG A 37 0.88 -7.13 3.96
C ARG A 37 1.93 -6.27 3.29
N ALA A 38 3.11 -6.82 3.06
CA ALA A 38 4.22 -6.13 2.42
C ALA A 38 3.88 -5.75 0.96
N ILE A 39 3.28 -6.66 0.19
CA ILE A 39 2.85 -6.40 -1.20
C ILE A 39 1.79 -5.31 -1.26
N PHE A 40 0.78 -5.38 -0.39
CA PHE A 40 -0.24 -4.34 -0.33
C PHE A 40 0.39 -2.99 0.00
N MET A 41 1.25 -2.95 1.01
CA MET A 41 1.84 -1.70 1.48
C MET A 41 2.86 -1.11 0.50
N SER A 42 3.56 -1.95 -0.26
CA SER A 42 4.40 -1.47 -1.36
C SER A 42 3.57 -0.82 -2.45
N GLY A 43 2.47 -1.45 -2.88
CA GLY A 43 1.58 -0.87 -3.88
C GLY A 43 0.96 0.46 -3.42
N ALA A 44 0.56 0.54 -2.15
CA ALA A 44 0.05 1.77 -1.55
C ALA A 44 1.13 2.87 -1.49
N PHE A 45 2.35 2.53 -1.08
CA PHE A 45 3.46 3.48 -1.01
C PHE A 45 3.90 3.95 -2.40
N ASP A 46 4.06 3.03 -3.35
CA ASP A 46 4.40 3.33 -4.74
C ASP A 46 3.36 4.27 -5.36
N SER A 47 2.08 4.04 -5.05
CA SER A 47 0.99 4.92 -5.50
C SER A 47 1.12 6.32 -4.88
N LEU A 48 1.39 6.42 -3.58
CA LEU A 48 1.58 7.69 -2.87
C LEU A 48 2.73 8.51 -3.47
N VAL A 49 3.84 7.87 -3.84
CA VAL A 49 5.03 8.58 -4.34
C VAL A 49 5.03 8.80 -5.85
N SER A 50 4.16 8.11 -6.59
CA SER A 50 4.11 8.19 -8.06
C SER A 50 2.96 9.05 -8.59
N PHE A 51 1.84 9.12 -7.85
CA PHE A 51 0.64 9.85 -8.29
C PHE A 51 0.43 11.10 -7.44
N ALA A 52 1.07 12.20 -7.85
CA ALA A 52 0.81 13.54 -7.33
C ALA A 52 -0.07 14.33 -8.29
N THR A 53 -1.21 14.84 -7.82
CA THR A 53 -2.16 15.60 -8.63
C THR A 53 -1.96 17.11 -8.56
N ASP A 54 -1.19 17.59 -7.58
CA ASP A 54 -0.88 18.99 -7.35
C ASP A 54 0.53 19.18 -6.75
N ALA A 55 0.92 20.44 -6.55
CA ALA A 55 2.26 20.79 -6.07
C ALA A 55 2.52 20.29 -4.63
N ASP A 56 1.50 20.33 -3.76
CA ASP A 56 1.60 19.85 -2.38
C ASP A 56 1.77 18.33 -2.33
N GLY A 57 1.01 17.60 -3.15
CA GLY A 57 1.14 16.17 -3.34
C GLY A 57 2.52 15.78 -3.88
N ALA A 58 3.07 16.54 -4.83
CA ALA A 58 4.41 16.30 -5.36
C ALA A 58 5.50 16.51 -4.31
N ALA A 59 5.34 17.54 -3.47
CA ALA A 59 6.23 17.79 -2.35
C ALA A 59 6.17 16.68 -1.30
N ALA A 60 4.95 16.21 -0.97
CA ALA A 60 4.75 15.09 -0.05
C ALA A 60 5.35 13.78 -0.59
N ALA A 61 5.09 13.46 -1.86
CA ALA A 61 5.66 12.30 -2.54
C ALA A 61 7.19 12.29 -2.44
N LYS A 62 7.84 13.41 -2.80
CA LYS A 62 9.30 13.55 -2.73
C LYS A 62 9.82 13.45 -1.29
N HIS A 63 9.13 14.06 -0.33
CA HIS A 63 9.49 14.05 1.08
C HIS A 63 9.51 12.63 1.65
N TYR A 64 8.40 11.90 1.49
CA TYR A 64 8.29 10.54 2.02
C TYR A 64 9.18 9.55 1.27
N ALA A 65 9.30 9.65 -0.06
CA ALA A 65 10.24 8.83 -0.83
C ALA A 65 11.68 9.01 -0.34
N LYS A 66 12.13 10.26 -0.13
CA LYS A 66 13.47 10.56 0.37
C LYS A 66 13.69 9.98 1.78
N CYS A 67 12.71 10.10 2.66
CA CYS A 67 12.78 9.57 4.02
C CYS A 67 12.92 8.03 4.03
N VAL A 68 11.99 7.34 3.36
CA VAL A 68 11.96 5.86 3.32
C VAL A 68 13.20 5.30 2.63
N HIS A 69 13.64 5.89 1.52
CA HIS A 69 14.87 5.49 0.83
C HIS A 69 16.13 5.81 1.65
N GLY A 70 16.19 6.98 2.28
CA GLY A 70 17.32 7.37 3.14
C GLY A 70 17.47 6.48 4.38
N ALA A 71 16.36 5.93 4.88
CA ALA A 71 16.36 4.93 5.95
C ALA A 71 16.67 3.50 5.47
N HIS A 72 16.89 3.28 4.17
CA HIS A 72 17.04 1.96 3.55
C HIS A 72 15.91 0.99 3.93
N MET A 73 14.69 1.50 4.07
CA MET A 73 13.57 0.73 4.55
C MET A 73 12.98 -0.11 3.42
N THR A 74 12.99 -1.43 3.60
CA THR A 74 12.33 -2.36 2.69
C THR A 74 10.81 -2.32 2.85
N ASN A 75 10.07 -2.81 1.86
CA ASN A 75 8.61 -2.90 1.92
C ASN A 75 8.11 -3.75 3.11
N GLY A 76 8.82 -4.82 3.45
CA GLY A 76 8.53 -5.65 4.62
C GLY A 76 8.76 -4.92 5.94
N GLN A 77 9.84 -4.14 6.03
CA GLN A 77 10.10 -3.27 7.19
C GLN A 77 9.06 -2.17 7.31
N LEU A 78 8.66 -1.53 6.20
CA LEU A 78 7.61 -0.52 6.20
C LEU A 78 6.30 -1.08 6.76
N ALA A 79 5.84 -2.24 6.25
CA ALA A 79 4.65 -2.91 6.75
C ALA A 79 4.76 -3.26 8.25
N THR A 80 5.88 -3.82 8.68
CA THR A 80 6.13 -4.16 10.08
C THR A 80 6.13 -2.92 10.99
N ASN A 81 6.75 -1.83 10.55
CA ASN A 81 6.81 -0.59 11.32
C ASN A 81 5.43 0.04 11.49
N ILE A 82 4.58 -0.04 10.47
CA ILE A 82 3.17 0.43 10.56
C ILE A 82 2.39 -0.40 11.59
N LEU A 83 2.55 -1.73 11.61
CA LEU A 83 1.93 -2.59 12.63
C LEU A 83 2.38 -2.19 14.05
N ASN A 84 3.70 -2.04 14.23
CA ASN A 84 4.28 -1.66 15.51
C ASN A 84 3.79 -0.28 15.96
N TYR A 85 3.73 0.67 15.03
CA TYR A 85 3.25 2.02 15.29
C TYR A 85 1.78 2.08 15.68
N ALA A 86 0.94 1.29 15.01
CA ALA A 86 -0.50 1.30 15.21
C ALA A 86 -0.96 0.40 16.37
N ARG A 87 -0.11 -0.48 16.92
CA ARG A 87 -0.44 -1.39 18.03
C ARG A 87 -1.18 -0.69 19.17
N ASP A 88 -0.68 0.47 19.59
CA ASP A 88 -1.19 1.20 20.76
C ASP A 88 -2.10 2.37 20.36
N LYS A 89 -2.63 2.37 19.12
CA LYS A 89 -3.48 3.45 18.57
C LYS A 89 -4.82 2.90 18.08
N PRO A 90 -5.81 2.69 18.98
CA PRO A 90 -7.11 2.13 18.62
C PRO A 90 -7.84 2.90 17.51
N ALA A 91 -7.62 4.22 17.45
CA ALA A 91 -8.19 5.07 16.40
C ALA A 91 -7.76 4.64 14.98
N LEU A 92 -6.56 4.09 14.80
CA LEU A 92 -6.09 3.62 13.50
C LEU A 92 -6.71 2.28 13.10
N HIS A 93 -7.20 1.49 14.06
CA HIS A 93 -7.72 0.14 13.79
C HIS A 93 -9.04 0.13 13.02
N THR A 94 -9.77 1.26 13.07
CA THR A 94 -11.02 1.49 12.36
C THR A 94 -10.84 2.22 11.03
N GLN A 95 -9.61 2.65 10.70
CA GLN A 95 -9.32 3.37 9.46
C GLN A 95 -8.85 2.43 8.35
N LEU A 96 -8.62 3.00 7.16
CA LEU A 96 -7.93 2.31 6.07
C LEU A 96 -6.47 2.06 6.43
N ALA A 97 -5.91 0.95 5.95
CA ALA A 97 -4.49 0.64 6.12
C ALA A 97 -3.58 1.75 5.53
N THR A 98 -4.02 2.41 4.46
CA THR A 98 -3.32 3.55 3.86
C THR A 98 -3.31 4.79 4.75
N ALA A 99 -4.35 4.99 5.58
CA ALA A 99 -4.36 6.07 6.56
C ALA A 99 -3.37 5.79 7.69
N ALA A 100 -3.30 4.55 8.19
CA ALA A 100 -2.29 4.14 9.15
C ALA A 100 -0.85 4.27 8.60
N MET A 101 -0.65 3.98 7.30
CA MET A 101 0.62 4.23 6.61
C MET A 101 0.98 5.71 6.62
N LEU A 102 0.05 6.59 6.22
CA LEU A 102 0.30 8.03 6.20
C LEU A 102 0.60 8.58 7.61
N ASP A 103 -0.16 8.14 8.62
CA ASP A 103 0.06 8.56 10.01
C ASP A 103 1.43 8.11 10.53
N TYR A 104 1.85 6.88 10.20
CA TYR A 104 3.20 6.39 10.47
C TYR A 104 4.27 7.22 9.75
N LEU A 105 4.08 7.52 8.46
CA LEU A 105 5.03 8.32 7.69
C LEU A 105 5.17 9.74 8.26
N ILE A 106 4.08 10.35 8.71
CA ILE A 106 4.14 11.65 9.40
C ILE A 106 4.94 11.53 10.70
N ALA A 107 4.70 10.48 11.49
CA ALA A 107 5.42 10.27 12.75
C ALA A 107 6.92 9.98 12.54
N ALA A 108 7.27 9.22 11.50
CA ALA A 108 8.66 8.80 11.23
C ALA A 108 9.46 9.83 10.42
N CYS A 109 8.81 10.54 9.49
CA CYS A 109 9.46 11.44 8.53
C CYS A 109 9.13 12.92 8.76
N GLY A 110 8.16 13.24 9.64
CA GLY A 110 7.62 14.57 9.81
C GLY A 110 6.63 14.96 8.71
N LEU A 111 5.95 16.10 8.93
CA LEU A 111 5.04 16.68 7.94
C LEU A 111 5.79 17.14 6.69
N PRO A 112 5.21 16.97 5.49
CA PRO A 112 5.82 17.43 4.26
C PRO A 112 5.78 18.97 4.17
N PRO A 113 6.73 19.59 3.44
CA PRO A 113 6.73 21.03 3.25
C PRO A 113 5.54 21.46 2.39
N GLN A 114 4.76 22.43 2.86
CA GLN A 114 3.71 23.05 2.07
C GLN A 114 4.33 23.87 0.93
N GLN A 115 3.80 23.73 -0.29
CA GLN A 115 4.22 24.58 -1.39
C GLN A 115 3.62 25.98 -1.23
N PRO A 116 4.34 27.03 -1.64
CA PRO A 116 3.78 28.37 -1.70
C PRO A 116 2.53 28.36 -2.59
N LYS A 117 1.40 28.84 -2.06
CA LYS A 117 0.18 29.00 -2.86
C LYS A 117 0.46 30.04 -3.95
N PRO A 118 0.13 29.77 -5.23
CA PRO A 118 0.19 30.79 -6.27
C PRO A 118 -0.73 31.95 -5.88
N LYS A 119 -0.23 33.18 -6.05
CA LYS A 119 -1.00 34.41 -5.83
C LYS A 119 -2.08 34.58 -6.89
#